data_AF-A0A970SJL3-F1
#
_entry.id   AF-A0A970SJL3-F1
#
_cell.length_a   1.000
_cell.length_b   1.000
_cell.length_c   1.000
_cell.angle_alpha   90.00
_cell.angle_beta   90.00
_cell.angle_gamma   90.00
#
_symmetry.space_group_name_H-M   'P 1'
#
loop_
_entity.id
_entity.type
_entity.pdbx_description
1 polymer ?
#
loop_
_entity_poly.entity_id
_entity_poly.type
_entity_poly.pdbx_seq_one_letter_code
_entity_poly.pdbx_strand_id
1 'polypeptide(L)'
;MQSPIVTYVGTIVDIQDRRDLMLITDSLEVEYILDYLGYPAPDDDDSIEFSRLLVLVWDGDFVEVYGLEGSIPYLSKNLWRINYIKRRN
;
A
#
# COMPACT_ATOMS: atom_id res chain seq x y z
N MET A 1 17.36 9.45 -3.85
CA MET A 1 16.44 8.35 -3.47
C MET A 1 15.47 8.17 -4.62
N GLN A 2 15.12 6.94 -5.01
CA GLN A 2 14.02 6.75 -5.95
C GLN A 2 12.72 6.71 -5.16
N SER A 3 11.79 7.59 -5.52
CA SER A 3 10.47 7.66 -4.94
C SER A 3 9.67 6.39 -5.24
N PRO A 4 8.76 5.96 -4.35
CA PRO A 4 7.85 4.87 -4.67
C PRO A 4 6.97 5.22 -5.87
N ILE A 5 6.65 4.22 -6.68
CA ILE A 5 5.73 4.33 -7.82
C ILE A 5 4.40 3.70 -7.39
N VAL A 6 3.35 4.51 -7.39
CA VAL A 6 1.99 4.05 -7.15
C VAL A 6 1.30 3.76 -8.48
N THR A 7 0.67 2.59 -8.60
CA THR A 7 0.03 2.16 -9.84
C THR A 7 -1.35 1.57 -9.55
N TYR A 8 -2.36 2.01 -10.30
CA TYR A 8 -3.68 1.38 -10.27
C TYR A 8 -3.60 -0.06 -10.77
N VAL A 9 -4.11 -1.02 -9.99
CA VAL A 9 -4.05 -2.45 -10.33
C VAL A 9 -5.41 -3.13 -10.39
N GLY A 10 -6.50 -2.36 -10.28
CA GLY A 10 -7.86 -2.87 -10.28
C GLY A 10 -8.61 -2.45 -9.03
N THR A 11 -9.43 -3.37 -8.52
CA THR A 11 -10.29 -3.17 -7.36
C THR A 11 -10.13 -4.31 -6.35
N ILE A 12 -10.72 -4.17 -5.17
CA ILE A 12 -10.67 -5.22 -4.13
C ILE A 12 -11.22 -6.56 -4.65
N VAL A 13 -12.24 -6.55 -5.53
CA VAL A 13 -12.82 -7.77 -6.09
C VAL A 13 -11.78 -8.60 -6.85
N ASP A 14 -10.81 -7.95 -7.49
CA ASP A 14 -9.80 -8.61 -8.32
C ASP A 14 -8.80 -9.42 -7.48
N ILE A 15 -8.71 -9.15 -6.18
CA ILE A 15 -7.80 -9.82 -5.24
C ILE A 15 -8.53 -10.53 -4.09
N GLN A 16 -9.86 -10.60 -4.11
CA GLN A 16 -10.65 -11.12 -2.98
C GLN A 16 -10.34 -12.58 -2.62
N ASP A 17 -9.86 -13.38 -3.58
CA ASP A 17 -9.52 -14.79 -3.39
C ASP A 17 -8.09 -15.00 -2.85
N ARG A 18 -7.27 -13.93 -2.76
CA ARG A 18 -5.94 -13.97 -2.14
C ARG A 18 -6.08 -14.12 -0.62
N ARG A 19 -5.42 -15.13 -0.06
CA ARG A 19 -5.43 -15.44 1.39
C ARG A 19 -4.10 -15.20 2.09
N ASP A 20 -3.10 -14.79 1.33
CA ASP A 20 -1.73 -14.52 1.74
C ASP A 20 -1.50 -13.04 2.10
N LEU A 21 -2.51 -12.18 1.88
CA LEU A 21 -2.47 -10.76 2.20
C LEU A 21 -2.99 -10.51 3.63
N MET A 22 -2.26 -9.70 4.38
CA MET A 22 -2.66 -9.19 5.69
C MET A 22 -3.27 -7.81 5.55
N LEU A 23 -4.43 -7.59 6.17
CA LEU A 23 -5.08 -6.28 6.20
C LEU A 23 -4.57 -5.45 7.38
N ILE A 24 -4.05 -4.26 7.07
CA ILE A 24 -3.64 -3.24 8.03
C ILE A 24 -4.71 -2.15 8.07
N THR A 25 -5.26 -1.90 9.25
CA THR A 25 -6.30 -0.87 9.47
C THR A 25 -5.99 0.12 10.56
N ASP A 26 -4.98 -0.15 11.40
CA ASP A 26 -4.55 0.79 12.42
C ASP A 26 -3.85 1.98 11.75
N SER A 27 -4.28 3.20 12.07
CA SER A 27 -3.79 4.39 11.39
C SER A 27 -2.30 4.64 11.61
N LEU A 28 -1.79 4.30 12.80
CA LEU A 28 -0.36 4.47 13.10
C LEU A 28 0.44 3.43 12.33
N GLU A 29 -0.02 2.18 12.29
CA GLU A 29 0.64 1.13 11.50
C GLU A 29 0.65 1.46 10.00
N VAL A 30 -0.45 1.98 9.45
CA VAL A 30 -0.50 2.47 8.06
C VAL A 30 0.53 3.58 7.83
N GLU A 31 0.56 4.60 8.69
CA GLU A 31 1.50 5.72 8.57
C GLU A 31 2.96 5.25 8.63
N TYR A 32 3.30 4.36 9.58
CA TYR A 32 4.64 3.82 9.71
C TYR A 32 5.06 3.00 8.48
N ILE A 33 4.16 2.20 7.92
CA ILE A 33 4.46 1.43 6.71
C ILE A 33 4.65 2.39 5.53
N LEU A 34 3.79 3.39 5.35
CA LEU A 34 3.94 4.36 4.27
C LEU A 34 5.27 5.16 4.38
N ASP A 35 5.64 5.60 5.58
CA ASP A 35 6.93 6.25 5.84
C ASP A 35 8.12 5.33 5.52
N TYR A 36 8.04 4.06 5.93
CA TYR A 36 9.04 3.04 5.59
C TYR A 36 9.22 2.89 4.07
N LEU A 37 8.13 2.96 3.31
CA LEU A 37 8.12 2.89 1.85
C LEU A 37 8.57 4.20 1.19
N GLY A 38 8.67 5.29 1.95
CA GLY A 38 8.96 6.63 1.45
C GLY A 38 7.78 7.27 0.71
N TYR A 39 6.55 6.94 1.11
CA TYR A 39 5.31 7.45 0.54
C TYR A 39 4.59 8.41 1.52
N PRO A 40 4.02 9.54 1.06
CA PRO A 40 4.11 10.06 -0.30
C PRO A 40 5.52 10.55 -0.64
N ALA A 41 5.82 10.67 -1.94
CA ALA A 41 7.09 11.26 -2.33
C ALA A 41 7.11 12.76 -1.95
N PRO A 42 8.26 13.33 -1.55
CA PRO A 42 8.33 14.72 -1.06
C PRO A 42 7.79 15.78 -2.03
N ASP A 43 7.81 15.48 -3.33
CA ASP A 43 7.40 16.39 -4.41
C ASP A 43 6.07 15.96 -5.08
N ASP A 44 5.29 15.09 -4.43
CA ASP A 44 4.01 14.56 -4.96
C ASP A 44 2.80 15.23 -4.29
N ASP A 45 2.41 16.40 -4.83
CA ASP A 45 1.26 17.20 -4.35
C ASP A 45 -0.10 16.51 -4.60
N ASP A 46 -0.16 15.53 -5.50
CA ASP A 46 -1.39 14.80 -5.88
C ASP A 46 -1.42 13.37 -5.28
N SER A 47 -0.68 13.15 -4.18
CA SER A 47 -0.61 11.85 -3.55
C SER A 47 -1.96 11.35 -3.04
N ILE A 48 -2.19 10.06 -3.20
CA ILE A 48 -3.41 9.38 -2.77
C ILE A 48 -3.33 9.10 -1.26
N GLU A 49 -4.36 9.50 -0.51
CA GLU A 49 -4.47 9.18 0.91
C GLU A 49 -4.96 7.74 1.10
N PHE A 50 -4.08 6.87 1.59
CA PHE A 50 -4.42 5.49 1.93
C PHE A 50 -4.77 5.36 3.41
N SER A 51 -5.97 4.87 3.69
CA SER A 51 -6.44 4.65 5.07
C SER A 51 -6.23 3.22 5.55
N ARG A 52 -5.92 2.30 4.63
CA ARG A 52 -5.65 0.88 4.89
C ARG A 52 -4.66 0.35 3.88
N LEU A 53 -3.97 -0.71 4.28
CA LEU A 53 -3.06 -1.44 3.41
C LEU A 53 -3.43 -2.92 3.39
N LEU A 54 -3.23 -3.56 2.24
CA LEU A 54 -3.09 -5.01 2.16
C LEU A 54 -1.62 -5.30 1.87
N VAL A 55 -1.00 -6.13 2.71
CA VAL A 55 0.44 -6.40 2.64
C VAL A 55 0.72 -7.89 2.54
N LEU A 56 1.67 -8.26 1.68
CA LEU A 56 2.31 -9.56 1.70
C LEU A 56 3.65 -9.41 2.40
N VAL A 57 3.86 -10.15 3.49
CA VAL A 57 5.14 -10.17 4.21
C VAL A 57 5.83 -11.50 3.95
N TRP A 58 7.11 -11.43 3.57
CA TRP A 58 7.96 -12.61 3.41
C TRP A 58 9.36 -12.29 3.93
N ASP A 59 9.94 -13.23 4.69
CA ASP A 59 11.28 -13.08 5.25
C ASP A 59 11.50 -11.76 6.02
N GLY A 60 10.46 -11.32 6.74
CA GLY A 60 10.50 -10.11 7.55
C GLY A 60 10.43 -8.79 6.78
N ASP A 61 10.11 -8.81 5.48
CA ASP A 61 9.98 -7.61 4.64
C ASP A 61 8.67 -7.61 3.84
N PHE A 62 8.24 -6.44 3.37
CA PHE A 62 7.05 -6.32 2.54
C PHE A 62 7.40 -6.67 1.08
N VAL A 63 6.74 -7.69 0.54
CA VAL A 63 6.91 -8.10 -0.86
C VAL A 63 5.90 -7.40 -1.76
N GLU A 64 4.68 -7.24 -1.27
CA GLU A 64 3.61 -6.52 -1.95
C GLU A 64 2.92 -5.60 -0.94
N VAL A 65 2.68 -4.37 -1.36
CA VAL A 65 1.89 -3.40 -0.60
C VAL A 65 0.84 -2.81 -1.52
N TYR A 66 -0.42 -2.90 -1.08
CA TYR A 66 -1.56 -2.32 -1.78
C TYR A 66 -2.25 -1.28 -0.90
N GLY A 67 -2.37 -0.06 -1.42
CA GLY A 67 -3.11 1.04 -0.82
C GLY A 67 -4.60 0.99 -1.15
N LEU A 68 -5.42 1.27 -0.12
CA LEU A 68 -6.88 1.33 -0.20
C LEU A 68 -7.39 2.72 0.19
N GLU A 69 -8.16 3.32 -0.72
CA GLU A 69 -8.78 4.63 -0.51
C GLU A 69 -10.01 4.56 0.42
N GLY A 70 -10.01 5.40 1.45
CA GLY A 70 -11.16 5.65 2.31
C GLY A 70 -11.54 4.53 3.29
N SER A 71 -12.42 4.85 4.23
CA SER A 71 -12.69 4.06 5.44
C SER A 71 -13.61 2.84 5.27
N ILE A 72 -14.03 2.46 4.05
CA ILE A 72 -14.90 1.29 3.85
C ILE A 72 -14.40 0.46 2.65
N PRO A 73 -14.00 -0.81 2.85
CA PRO A 73 -13.46 -1.67 1.81
C PRO A 73 -14.57 -2.33 0.98
N TYR A 74 -15.35 -1.53 0.22
CA TYR A 74 -16.26 -2.10 -0.76
C TYR A 74 -15.49 -2.81 -1.88
N LEU A 75 -16.04 -3.90 -2.42
CA LEU A 75 -15.40 -4.68 -3.48
C LEU A 75 -15.02 -3.85 -4.71
N SER A 76 -15.77 -2.79 -4.99
CA SER A 76 -15.53 -1.86 -6.10
C SER A 76 -14.50 -0.76 -5.81
N LYS A 77 -13.86 -0.75 -4.63
CA LYS A 77 -12.85 0.25 -4.30
C LYS A 77 -11.57 0.00 -5.07
N ASN A 78 -10.97 1.08 -5.56
CA ASN A 78 -9.70 1.04 -6.26
C ASN A 78 -8.61 0.45 -5.36
N LEU A 79 -7.76 -0.33 -5.99
CA LEU A 79 -6.58 -0.93 -5.40
C LEU A 79 -5.35 -0.37 -6.09
N TRP A 80 -4.41 0.12 -5.29
CA TRP A 80 -3.19 0.76 -5.77
C TRP A 80 -1.98 -0.01 -5.29
N ARG A 81 -1.13 -0.49 -6.20
CA ARG A 81 0.14 -1.13 -5.82
C ARG A 81 1.20 -0.06 -5.57
N ILE A 82 1.86 -0.13 -4.43
CA ILE A 82 2.99 0.74 -4.07
C ILE A 82 4.27 -0.04 -4.35
N ASN A 83 4.97 0.30 -5.42
CA ASN A 83 6.27 -0.28 -5.76
C ASN A 83 7.38 0.63 -5.24
N TYR A 84 8.22 0.13 -4.36
CA TYR A 84 9.26 0.91 -3.71
C TYR A 84 10.63 0.25 -3.89
N ILE A 85 11.69 1.05 -3.80
CA ILE A 85 13.06 0.54 -3.84
C ILE A 85 13.59 0.45 -2.44
N LYS A 86 13.94 -0.76 -2.03
CA LYS A 86 14.52 -1.05 -0.73
C LYS A 86 15.78 -0.20 -0.51
N ARG A 87 15.81 0.55 0.59
CA ARG A 87 17.05 1.13 1.10
C ARG A 87 17.93 -0.04 1.56
N ARG A 88 19.01 -0.33 0.82
CA ARG A 88 20.10 -1.18 1.35
C ARG A 88 20.73 -0.39 2.50
N ASN A 89 20.53 -0.86 3.73
CA ASN A 89 21.44 -0.55 4.83
C ASN A 89 22.79 -1.25 4.59
#